data_AF-A0A3M1U3C8-F1
#
_entry.id   AF-A0A3M1U3C8-F1
#
_cell.length_a   1.000
_cell.length_b   1.000
_cell.length_c   1.000
_cell.angle_alpha   90.00
_cell.angle_beta   90.00
_cell.angle_gamma   90.00
#
_symmetry.space_group_name_H-M   'P 1'
#
loop_
_entity.id
_entity.type
_entity.pdbx_description
1 polymer ?
#
loop_
_entity_poly.entity_id
_entity_poly.type
_entity_poly.pdbx_seq_one_letter_code
_entity_poly.pdbx_strand_id
1 'polypeptide(L)'
;MTLFVEFDRFADAVRRHAGGGEPIVYLQMRGLVPLVTFYDAASGVHIISTAEERSVAKVQSELAAEGFTVEQGLWVSEASIEHMLEVARATYVVAVAYQAAGGPGVWMDAYPYHPTEGTVLRAMFEEFVDEGLLGEDDFELFLREAQPLVRVLTPEDAERFIEAKVAAQAAEKKRRAAVKGEQSPQPSEH
;
A
#
# COMPACT_ATOMS: atom_id res chain seq x y z
N MET A 1 -14.27 -19.30 12.64
CA MET A 1 -14.75 -17.93 12.98
C MET A 1 -13.66 -16.94 12.61
N THR A 2 -13.99 -15.80 12.01
CA THR A 2 -12.99 -14.75 11.68
C THR A 2 -13.20 -13.53 12.57
N LEU A 3 -12.13 -13.04 13.19
CA LEU A 3 -12.10 -11.84 14.02
C LEU A 3 -11.23 -10.79 13.33
N PHE A 4 -11.80 -9.62 13.04
CA PHE A 4 -11.04 -8.45 12.61
C PHE A 4 -10.82 -7.54 13.82
N VAL A 5 -9.57 -7.24 14.15
CA VAL A 5 -9.19 -6.47 15.34
C VAL A 5 -8.21 -5.36 14.99
N GLU A 6 -8.15 -4.32 15.83
CA GLU A 6 -7.10 -3.30 15.78
C GLU A 6 -5.73 -3.92 16.11
N PHE A 7 -4.66 -3.40 15.52
CA PHE A 7 -3.31 -3.93 15.71
C PHE A 7 -2.88 -3.96 17.18
N ASP A 8 -3.22 -2.92 17.94
CA ASP A 8 -2.89 -2.82 19.37
C ASP A 8 -3.58 -3.90 20.21
N ARG A 9 -4.62 -4.55 19.68
CA ARG A 9 -5.36 -5.64 20.33
C ARG A 9 -5.04 -7.01 19.73
N PHE A 10 -4.25 -7.06 18.66
CA PHE A 10 -3.96 -8.28 17.92
C PHE A 10 -3.26 -9.31 18.81
N ALA A 11 -2.22 -8.89 19.54
CA ALA A 11 -1.46 -9.77 20.42
C ALA A 11 -2.35 -10.44 21.49
N ASP A 12 -3.20 -9.65 22.14
CA ASP A 12 -4.13 -10.15 23.16
C ASP A 12 -5.20 -11.05 22.57
N ALA A 13 -5.70 -10.75 21.38
CA ALA A 13 -6.66 -11.59 20.67
C ALA A 13 -6.04 -12.96 20.36
N VAL A 14 -4.80 -13.00 19.85
CA VAL A 14 -4.07 -14.24 19.60
C VAL A 14 -3.91 -15.05 20.88
N ARG A 15 -3.46 -14.44 21.99
CA ARG A 15 -3.26 -15.14 23.27
C ARG A 15 -4.53 -15.75 23.85
N ARG A 16 -5.69 -15.11 23.67
CA ARG A 16 -6.98 -15.64 24.14
C ARG A 16 -7.40 -16.91 23.39
N HIS A 17 -6.92 -17.08 22.16
CA HIS A 17 -7.35 -18.15 21.26
C HIS A 17 -6.24 -19.18 20.96
N ALA A 18 -4.97 -18.87 21.23
CA ALA A 18 -3.86 -19.78 21.06
C ALA A 18 -3.92 -20.89 22.12
N GLY A 19 -3.92 -22.15 21.69
CA GLY A 19 -4.00 -23.34 22.55
C GLY A 19 -2.77 -23.64 23.42
N GLY A 20 -1.99 -22.63 23.82
CA GLY A 20 -0.85 -22.76 24.74
C GLY A 20 0.52 -23.00 24.09
N GLY A 21 0.64 -23.02 22.76
CA GLY A 21 1.92 -23.06 22.03
C GLY A 21 2.47 -21.67 21.71
N GLU A 22 3.72 -21.62 21.22
CA GLU A 22 4.30 -20.40 20.63
C GLU A 22 3.52 -20.02 19.36
N PRO A 23 2.78 -18.90 19.33
CA PRO A 23 1.91 -18.60 18.22
C PRO A 23 2.73 -18.09 17.03
N ILE A 24 2.54 -18.71 15.87
CA ILE A 24 3.08 -18.24 14.60
C ILE A 24 2.06 -17.30 13.98
N VAL A 25 2.49 -16.09 13.64
CA VAL A 25 1.68 -15.08 12.96
C VAL A 25 2.30 -14.79 11.60
N TYR A 26 1.44 -14.59 10.60
CA TYR A 26 1.86 -14.30 9.24
C TYR A 26 1.69 -12.82 8.95
N LEU A 27 2.70 -12.21 8.33
CA LEU A 27 2.76 -10.81 7.97
C LEU A 27 2.96 -10.67 6.46
N GLN A 28 2.12 -9.86 5.82
CA GLN A 28 2.26 -9.49 4.42
C GLN A 28 1.87 -8.03 4.20
N MET A 29 2.46 -7.37 3.21
CA MET A 29 1.97 -6.09 2.72
C MET A 29 0.75 -6.25 1.82
N ARG A 30 -0.32 -5.50 2.13
CA ARG A 30 -1.53 -5.40 1.32
C ARG A 30 -1.69 -3.96 0.88
N GLY A 31 -1.29 -3.69 -0.37
CA GLY A 31 -1.13 -2.31 -0.84
C GLY A 31 -0.12 -1.59 0.05
N LEU A 32 -0.56 -0.55 0.76
CA LEU A 32 0.31 0.28 1.60
C LEU A 32 0.22 -0.03 3.09
N VAL A 33 -0.54 -1.07 3.47
CA VAL A 33 -0.81 -1.38 4.87
C VAL A 33 -0.31 -2.79 5.18
N PRO A 34 0.49 -2.99 6.25
CA PRO A 34 0.82 -4.33 6.71
C PRO A 34 -0.43 -5.03 7.23
N LEU A 35 -0.65 -6.25 6.76
CA LEU A 35 -1.69 -7.16 7.19
C LEU A 35 -1.06 -8.29 7.98
N VAL A 36 -1.59 -8.53 9.17
CA VAL A 36 -1.14 -9.62 10.06
C VAL A 36 -2.28 -10.58 10.24
N THR A 37 -2.01 -11.88 10.17
CA THR A 37 -2.98 -12.91 10.48
C THR A 37 -2.47 -14.03 11.36
N PHE A 38 -3.40 -14.66 12.06
CA PHE A 38 -3.18 -15.82 12.91
C PHE A 38 -4.34 -16.79 12.73
N TYR A 39 -4.06 -18.08 12.70
CA TYR A 39 -5.08 -19.12 12.69
C TYR A 39 -4.76 -20.20 13.70
N ASP A 40 -5.74 -20.53 14.55
CA ASP A 40 -5.69 -21.69 15.42
C ASP A 40 -6.54 -22.82 14.84
N ALA A 41 -5.88 -23.93 14.46
CA ALA A 41 -6.55 -25.07 13.84
C ALA A 41 -7.49 -25.83 14.79
N ALA A 42 -7.21 -25.81 16.10
CA ALA A 42 -8.02 -26.53 17.08
C ALA A 42 -9.38 -25.86 17.32
N SER A 43 -9.40 -24.53 17.44
CA SER A 43 -10.61 -23.73 17.63
C SER A 43 -11.25 -23.24 16.32
N GLY A 44 -10.51 -23.30 15.20
CA GLY A 44 -10.94 -22.75 13.92
C GLY A 44 -11.09 -21.23 13.92
N VAL A 45 -10.37 -20.54 14.82
CA VAL A 45 -10.38 -19.08 14.94
C VAL A 45 -9.30 -18.50 14.04
N HIS A 46 -9.70 -17.61 13.14
CA HIS A 46 -8.84 -16.79 12.29
C HIS A 46 -8.89 -15.35 12.80
N ILE A 47 -7.74 -14.72 13.02
CA ILE A 47 -7.63 -13.34 13.50
C ILE A 47 -6.87 -12.55 12.44
N ILE A 48 -7.41 -11.38 12.10
CA ILE A 48 -6.88 -10.49 11.08
C ILE A 48 -6.74 -9.10 11.68
N SER A 49 -5.63 -8.42 11.39
CA SER A 49 -5.43 -7.01 11.75
C SER A 49 -4.64 -6.28 10.66
N THR A 50 -5.02 -5.03 10.41
CA THR A 50 -4.20 -4.08 9.66
C THR A 50 -3.39 -3.21 10.61
N ALA A 51 -2.16 -2.89 10.24
CA ALA A 51 -1.24 -2.08 11.04
C ALA A 51 -1.00 -0.72 10.38
N GLU A 52 -2.03 0.11 10.37
CA GLU A 52 -1.97 1.44 9.77
C GLU A 52 -0.83 2.27 10.40
N GLU A 53 -0.17 3.09 9.57
CA GLU A 53 0.95 3.97 9.95
C GLU A 53 2.22 3.27 10.48
N ARG A 54 2.31 1.93 10.35
CA ARG A 54 3.50 1.15 10.72
C ARG A 54 4.19 0.60 9.48
N SER A 55 5.52 0.57 9.50
CA SER A 55 6.29 -0.19 8.51
C SER A 55 6.30 -1.68 8.86
N VAL A 56 6.53 -2.54 7.87
CA VAL A 56 6.69 -4.00 8.07
C VAL A 56 7.71 -4.32 9.15
N ALA A 57 8.89 -3.68 9.08
CA ALA A 57 9.96 -3.89 10.07
C ALA A 57 9.53 -3.51 11.50
N LYS A 58 8.74 -2.45 11.65
CA LYS A 58 8.19 -2.04 12.95
C LYS A 58 7.17 -3.05 13.46
N VAL A 59 6.24 -3.49 12.60
CA VAL A 59 5.25 -4.52 12.94
C VAL A 59 5.92 -5.83 13.35
N GLN A 60 6.92 -6.28 12.59
CA GLN A 60 7.68 -7.49 12.89
C GLN A 60 8.39 -7.38 14.25
N SER A 61 9.03 -6.23 14.53
CA SER A 61 9.70 -5.99 15.81
C SER A 61 8.71 -5.94 16.99
N GLU A 62 7.55 -5.31 16.83
CA GLU A 62 6.52 -5.21 17.87
C GLU A 62 5.94 -6.59 18.18
N LEU A 63 5.59 -7.40 17.17
CA LEU A 63 5.06 -8.74 17.36
C LEU A 63 6.10 -9.72 17.94
N ALA A 64 7.36 -9.63 17.50
CA ALA A 64 8.44 -10.44 18.07
C ALA A 64 8.67 -10.11 19.56
N ALA A 65 8.56 -8.83 19.95
CA ALA A 65 8.65 -8.42 21.35
C ALA A 65 7.50 -8.96 22.23
N GLU A 66 6.33 -9.21 21.62
CA GLU A 66 5.18 -9.85 22.26
C GLU A 66 5.30 -11.40 22.34
N GLY A 67 6.40 -11.97 21.84
CA GLY A 67 6.70 -13.40 21.89
C GLY A 67 6.12 -14.22 20.74
N PHE A 68 5.73 -13.58 19.64
CA PHE A 68 5.26 -14.29 18.44
C PHE A 68 6.41 -14.62 17.50
N THR A 69 6.31 -15.77 16.85
CA THR A 69 7.12 -16.07 15.65
C THR A 69 6.44 -15.42 14.45
N VAL A 70 7.11 -14.45 13.81
CA VAL A 70 6.56 -13.70 12.68
C VAL A 70 7.13 -14.26 11.38
N GLU A 71 6.26 -14.83 10.56
CA GLU A 71 6.57 -15.38 9.25
C GLU A 71 6.04 -14.48 8.13
N GLN A 72 6.67 -14.53 6.96
CA GLN A 72 6.17 -13.82 5.78
C GLN A 72 5.06 -14.63 5.10
N GLY A 73 3.94 -13.96 4.82
CA GLY A 73 2.81 -14.56 4.11
C GLY A 73 1.47 -14.18 4.74
N LEU A 74 0.45 -14.95 4.43
CA LEU A 74 -0.91 -14.67 4.86
C LEU A 74 -1.68 -15.97 5.02
N TRP A 75 -2.26 -16.18 6.19
CA TRP A 75 -3.18 -17.29 6.40
C TRP A 75 -4.48 -17.02 5.63
N VAL A 76 -4.90 -17.99 4.81
CA VAL A 76 -6.11 -17.90 3.99
C VAL A 76 -6.88 -19.21 3.99
N SER A 77 -8.20 -19.10 4.00
CA SER A 77 -9.05 -20.26 3.73
C SER A 77 -9.05 -20.57 2.24
N GLU A 78 -9.31 -21.82 1.85
CA GLU A 78 -9.44 -22.22 0.44
C GLU A 78 -10.47 -21.36 -0.30
N ALA A 79 -11.62 -21.08 0.34
CA ALA A 79 -12.67 -20.21 -0.20
C ALA A 79 -12.21 -18.75 -0.39
N SER A 80 -11.11 -18.34 0.24
CA SER A 80 -10.53 -17.00 0.13
C SER A 80 -9.39 -16.93 -0.86
N ILE A 81 -8.87 -18.05 -1.38
CA ILE A 81 -7.72 -18.06 -2.29
C ILE A 81 -8.04 -17.34 -3.61
N GLU A 82 -9.20 -17.59 -4.21
CA GLU A 82 -9.59 -16.91 -5.46
C GLU A 82 -9.68 -15.40 -5.27
N HIS A 83 -10.37 -14.94 -4.23
CA HIS A 83 -10.47 -13.51 -3.92
C HIS A 83 -9.10 -12.91 -3.55
N MET A 84 -8.25 -13.68 -2.88
CA MET A 84 -6.88 -13.28 -2.58
C MET A 84 -6.03 -13.10 -3.81
N LEU A 85 -6.14 -13.99 -4.80
CA LEU A 85 -5.42 -13.89 -6.08
C LEU A 85 -5.90 -12.70 -6.91
N GLU A 86 -7.14 -12.25 -6.72
CA GLU A 86 -7.64 -11.00 -7.31
C GLU A 86 -7.07 -9.78 -6.61
N VAL A 87 -7.08 -9.77 -5.27
CA VAL A 87 -6.60 -8.62 -4.49
C VAL A 87 -5.06 -8.57 -4.45
N ALA A 88 -4.35 -9.70 -4.51
CA ALA A 88 -2.87 -9.82 -4.44
C ALA A 88 -2.15 -9.43 -5.72
N ARG A 89 -2.90 -8.98 -6.73
CA ARG A 89 -2.30 -8.49 -7.95
C ARG A 89 -1.53 -7.22 -7.64
N ALA A 90 -0.25 -7.25 -7.99
CA ALA A 90 0.62 -6.09 -8.05
C ALA A 90 -0.13 -4.94 -8.74
N THR A 91 -0.30 -3.82 -8.03
CA THR A 91 -0.90 -2.61 -8.60
C THR A 91 0.19 -1.80 -9.27
N TYR A 92 0.07 -1.64 -10.57
CA TYR A 92 0.92 -0.77 -11.38
C TYR A 92 0.17 0.53 -11.59
N VAL A 93 0.79 1.66 -11.30
CA VAL A 93 0.17 2.98 -11.57
C VAL A 93 0.87 3.56 -12.78
N VAL A 94 0.10 4.00 -13.76
CA VAL A 94 0.63 4.60 -14.98
C VAL A 94 0.28 6.08 -14.99
N ALA A 95 1.22 6.89 -15.45
CA ALA A 95 1.01 8.28 -15.78
C ALA A 95 1.48 8.53 -17.23
N VAL A 96 0.64 9.19 -18.02
CA VAL A 96 0.95 9.61 -19.38
C VAL A 96 0.93 11.12 -19.42
N ALA A 97 2.09 11.73 -19.62
CA ALA A 97 2.17 13.16 -19.89
C ALA A 97 1.99 13.39 -21.38
N TYR A 98 1.17 14.37 -21.78
CA TYR A 98 0.88 14.65 -23.19
C TYR A 98 0.71 16.15 -23.44
N GLN A 99 0.76 16.55 -24.71
CA GLN A 99 0.46 17.90 -25.18
C GLN A 99 -0.95 17.93 -25.79
N ALA A 100 -1.75 18.92 -25.42
CA ALA A 100 -3.04 19.19 -26.06
C ALA A 100 -3.15 20.66 -26.48
N ALA A 101 -4.12 20.98 -27.32
CA ALA A 101 -4.37 22.36 -27.77
C ALA A 101 -4.64 23.33 -26.60
N GLY A 102 -5.22 22.84 -25.51
CA GLY A 102 -5.46 23.60 -24.28
C GLY A 102 -4.25 23.71 -23.34
N GLY A 103 -3.13 23.05 -23.66
CA GLY A 103 -1.93 22.97 -22.83
C GLY A 103 -1.50 21.53 -22.50
N PRO A 104 -0.42 21.36 -21.73
CA PRO A 104 0.04 20.05 -21.31
C PRO A 104 -0.95 19.39 -20.35
N GLY A 105 -1.14 18.08 -20.49
CA GLY A 105 -2.01 17.26 -19.67
C GLY A 105 -1.31 16.05 -19.07
N VAL A 106 -1.93 15.45 -18.06
CA VAL A 106 -1.52 14.18 -17.47
C VAL A 106 -2.76 13.29 -17.38
N TRP A 107 -2.63 12.08 -17.89
CA TRP A 107 -3.61 11.01 -17.74
C TRP A 107 -3.04 9.94 -16.81
N MET A 108 -3.86 9.34 -15.95
CA MET A 108 -3.41 8.35 -14.98
C MET A 108 -4.39 7.19 -14.87
N ASP A 109 -3.86 5.98 -14.70
CA ASP A 109 -4.67 4.77 -14.54
C ASP A 109 -3.91 3.70 -13.73
N ALA A 110 -4.62 2.68 -13.27
CA ALA A 110 -4.08 1.59 -12.46
C ALA A 110 -4.34 0.21 -13.10
N TYR A 111 -3.30 -0.61 -13.16
CA TYR A 111 -3.33 -1.94 -13.78
C TYR A 111 -3.00 -3.05 -12.78
N PRO A 112 -3.65 -4.21 -12.87
CA PRO A 112 -3.35 -5.37 -12.02
C PRO A 112 -2.17 -6.23 -12.53
N TYR A 113 -1.54 -5.81 -13.62
CA TYR A 113 -0.36 -6.44 -14.20
C TYR A 113 0.49 -5.35 -14.86
N HIS A 114 1.77 -5.62 -15.10
CA HIS A 114 2.66 -4.65 -15.75
C HIS A 114 2.13 -4.36 -17.18
N PRO A 115 1.59 -3.17 -17.44
CA PRO A 115 1.00 -2.88 -18.74
C PRO A 115 2.09 -2.61 -19.78
N THR A 116 1.76 -2.82 -21.05
CA THR A 116 2.62 -2.35 -22.15
C THR A 116 2.28 -0.90 -22.49
N GLU A 117 3.23 -0.15 -23.05
CA GLU A 117 2.96 1.22 -23.50
C GLU A 117 1.79 1.28 -24.49
N GLY A 118 1.70 0.32 -25.42
CA GLY A 118 0.59 0.26 -26.38
C GLY A 118 -0.78 0.04 -25.71
N THR A 119 -0.85 -0.78 -24.67
CA THR A 119 -2.08 -0.98 -23.87
C THR A 119 -2.51 0.32 -23.20
N VAL A 120 -1.56 1.01 -22.57
CA VAL A 120 -1.80 2.28 -21.88
C VAL A 120 -2.30 3.34 -22.85
N LEU A 121 -1.60 3.50 -23.98
CA LEU A 121 -1.94 4.52 -24.98
C LEU A 121 -3.30 4.24 -25.63
N ARG A 122 -3.64 2.96 -25.85
CA ARG A 122 -4.95 2.55 -26.32
C ARG A 122 -6.04 2.91 -25.31
N ALA A 123 -5.86 2.55 -24.03
CA ALA A 123 -6.83 2.87 -22.99
C ALA A 123 -7.05 4.38 -22.85
N MET A 124 -5.97 5.17 -22.87
CA MET A 124 -6.05 6.63 -22.88
C MET A 124 -6.84 7.16 -24.09
N PHE A 125 -6.58 6.62 -25.30
CA PHE A 125 -7.33 7.04 -26.49
C PHE A 125 -8.81 6.68 -26.40
N GLU A 126 -9.14 5.47 -25.96
CA GLU A 126 -10.51 5.01 -25.78
C GLU A 126 -11.28 5.91 -24.80
N GLU A 127 -10.66 6.33 -23.69
CA GLU A 127 -11.26 7.28 -22.76
C GLU A 127 -11.56 8.64 -23.42
N PHE A 128 -10.65 9.16 -24.25
CA PHE A 128 -10.86 10.42 -24.98
C PHE A 128 -11.98 10.31 -26.03
N VAL A 129 -12.11 9.15 -26.66
CA VAL A 129 -13.21 8.86 -27.58
C VAL A 129 -14.54 8.78 -26.81
N ASP A 130 -14.56 8.09 -25.67
CA ASP A 130 -15.74 7.95 -24.81
C ASP A 130 -16.21 9.31 -24.25
N GLU A 131 -15.28 10.23 -23.97
CA GLU A 131 -15.58 11.61 -23.57
C GLU A 131 -15.99 12.51 -24.75
N GLY A 132 -15.94 12.02 -25.99
CA GLY A 132 -16.27 12.77 -27.20
C GLY A 132 -15.22 13.82 -27.59
N LEU A 133 -13.98 13.66 -27.11
CA LEU A 133 -12.87 14.56 -27.40
C LEU A 133 -12.16 14.22 -28.73
N LEU A 134 -12.27 12.97 -29.19
CA LEU A 134 -11.63 12.45 -30.41
C LEU A 134 -12.61 11.59 -31.22
N GLY A 135 -12.32 11.43 -32.52
CA GLY A 135 -12.99 10.45 -33.37
C GLY A 135 -12.42 9.05 -33.19
N GLU A 136 -13.24 8.01 -33.40
CA GLU A 136 -12.86 6.59 -33.24
C GLU A 136 -11.68 6.15 -34.13
N ASP A 137 -11.52 6.75 -35.32
CA ASP A 137 -10.49 6.36 -36.31
C ASP A 137 -9.17 7.15 -36.18
N ASP A 138 -9.02 8.01 -35.15
CA ASP A 138 -7.93 8.99 -35.07
C ASP A 138 -6.72 8.54 -34.22
N PHE A 139 -6.54 7.25 -33.93
CA PHE A 139 -5.49 6.79 -33.00
C PHE A 139 -4.07 7.21 -33.40
N GLU A 140 -3.68 7.05 -34.67
CA GLU A 140 -2.36 7.44 -35.17
C GLU A 140 -2.15 8.96 -35.16
N LEU A 141 -3.23 9.71 -35.45
CA LEU A 141 -3.21 11.17 -35.40
C LEU A 141 -3.02 11.64 -33.95
N PHE A 142 -3.78 11.04 -33.03
CA PHE A 142 -3.68 11.27 -31.60
C PHE A 142 -2.26 11.05 -31.09
N LEU A 143 -1.61 9.93 -31.40
CA LEU A 143 -0.24 9.67 -30.95
C LEU A 143 0.77 10.71 -31.46
N ARG A 144 0.60 11.16 -32.71
CA ARG A 144 1.48 12.16 -33.32
C ARG A 144 1.32 13.54 -32.69
N GLU A 145 0.09 13.94 -32.38
CA GLU A 145 -0.21 15.25 -31.81
C GLU A 145 0.05 15.31 -30.30
N ALA A 146 -0.36 14.26 -29.57
CA ALA A 146 -0.27 14.19 -28.12
C ALA A 146 1.18 14.08 -27.63
N GLN A 147 2.11 13.55 -28.44
CA GLN A 147 3.51 13.29 -28.08
C GLN A 147 3.63 12.65 -26.67
N PRO A 148 2.96 11.51 -26.43
CA PRO A 148 2.78 11.00 -25.08
C PRO A 148 4.10 10.46 -24.51
N LEU A 149 4.34 10.75 -23.23
CA LEU A 149 5.40 10.14 -22.43
C LEU A 149 4.77 9.26 -21.36
N VAL A 150 4.91 7.95 -21.52
CA VAL A 150 4.38 6.95 -20.59
C VAL A 150 5.39 6.68 -19.48
N ARG A 151 4.92 6.68 -18.22
CA ARG A 151 5.67 6.21 -17.06
C ARG A 151 4.84 5.23 -16.26
N VAL A 152 5.40 4.05 -16.05
CA VAL A 152 4.82 3.00 -15.20
C VAL A 152 5.55 3.02 -13.87
N LEU A 153 4.81 3.20 -12.78
CA LEU A 153 5.27 2.98 -11.42
C LEU A 153 5.00 1.53 -11.06
N THR A 154 6.06 0.78 -10.77
CA THR A 154 5.92 -0.60 -10.30
C THR A 154 5.51 -0.62 -8.82
N PRO A 155 4.99 -1.75 -8.31
CA PRO A 155 4.75 -1.91 -6.88
C PRO A 155 5.98 -1.59 -6.04
N GLU A 156 7.17 -2.03 -6.47
CA GLU A 156 8.43 -1.79 -5.76
C GLU A 156 8.82 -0.30 -5.76
N ASP A 157 8.51 0.44 -6.83
CA ASP A 157 8.68 1.89 -6.85
C ASP A 157 7.78 2.58 -5.82
N ALA A 158 6.52 2.15 -5.74
CA ALA A 158 5.55 2.68 -4.79
C ALA A 158 5.99 2.38 -3.34
N GLU A 159 6.42 1.15 -3.06
CA GLU A 159 6.95 0.74 -1.75
C GLU A 159 8.15 1.60 -1.34
N ARG A 160 9.17 1.73 -2.20
CA ARG A 160 10.34 2.58 -1.94
C ARG A 160 9.98 4.03 -1.68
N PHE A 161 9.04 4.58 -2.45
CA PHE A 161 8.58 5.95 -2.27
C PHE A 161 7.93 6.16 -0.90
N ILE A 162 7.11 5.20 -0.46
CA ILE A 162 6.43 5.26 0.83
C ILE A 162 7.42 5.19 1.97
N GLU A 163 8.37 4.25 1.93
CA GLU A 163 9.43 4.15 2.93
C GLU A 163 10.19 5.48 3.06
N ALA A 164 10.58 6.07 1.93
CA ALA A 164 11.26 7.36 1.89
C ALA A 164 10.38 8.49 2.48
N LYS A 165 9.09 8.53 2.14
CA LYS A 165 8.15 9.54 2.66
C LYS A 165 7.92 9.43 4.15
N VAL A 166 7.70 8.21 4.66
CA VAL A 166 7.52 7.95 6.10
C VAL A 166 8.78 8.35 6.88
N ALA A 167 9.97 7.98 6.37
CA ALA A 167 11.23 8.36 6.99
C ALA A 167 11.42 9.89 7.04
N ALA A 168 11.11 10.60 5.94
CA ALA A 168 11.20 12.04 5.86
C ALA A 168 10.24 12.75 6.84
N GLN A 169 9.00 12.28 6.95
CA GLN A 169 8.03 12.81 7.90
C GLN A 169 8.45 12.59 9.35
N ALA A 170 9.00 11.41 9.68
CA ALA A 170 9.53 11.12 11.01
C ALA A 170 10.72 12.04 11.37
N ALA A 171 11.62 12.31 10.42
CA ALA A 171 12.74 13.23 10.60
C ALA A 171 12.27 14.67 10.84
N GLU A 172 11.30 15.16 10.06
CA GLU A 172 10.74 16.51 10.24
C GLU A 172 10.01 16.65 11.59
N LYS A 173 9.29 15.61 12.03
CA LYS A 173 8.65 15.60 13.36
C LYS A 173 9.69 15.68 14.49
N LYS A 174 10.79 14.93 14.40
CA LYS A 174 11.90 15.02 15.37
C LYS A 174 12.53 16.42 15.37
N ARG A 175 12.76 17.01 14.19
CA ARG A 175 13.31 18.37 14.07
C ARG A 175 12.41 19.42 14.73
N ARG A 176 11.10 19.34 14.50
CA ARG A 176 10.12 20.24 15.15
C ARG A 176 10.05 20.07 16.66
N ALA A 177 10.21 18.84 17.17
CA ALA A 177 10.23 18.57 18.60
C ALA A 177 11.49 19.15 19.28
N ALA A 178 12.66 19.04 18.64
CA ALA A 178 13.91 19.61 19.14
C ALA A 178 13.84 21.13 19.29
N VAL A 179 13.32 21.84 18.25
CA VAL A 179 13.16 23.30 18.28
C VAL A 179 12.20 23.76 19.38
N LYS A 180 11.15 22.97 19.69
CA LYS A 180 10.22 23.28 20.79
C LYS A 180 10.80 23.00 22.18
N GLY A 181 11.70 22.04 22.32
CA GLY A 181 12.35 21.71 23.60
C GLY A 181 13.34 22.77 24.09
N GLU A 182 14.03 23.45 23.15
CA GLU A 182 14.97 24.54 23.45
C GLU A 182 14.30 25.85 23.91
N GLN A 183 12.99 26.00 23.72
CA GLN A 183 12.20 27.13 24.23
C GLN A 183 11.59 26.88 25.62
N SER A 184 12.17 25.98 26.41
CA SER A 184 11.77 25.86 27.82
C SER A 184 12.06 27.18 28.55
N PRO A 185 11.06 27.78 29.22
CA PRO A 185 11.24 29.08 29.86
C PRO A 185 12.33 28.96 30.92
N GLN A 186 13.39 29.78 30.80
CA GLN A 186 14.32 29.95 31.91
C GLN A 186 13.50 30.34 33.15
N PRO A 187 13.66 29.64 34.28
CA PRO A 187 12.97 30.01 35.50
C PRO A 187 13.38 31.45 35.82
N SER A 188 12.42 32.36 35.76
CA SER A 188 12.59 33.73 36.21
C SER A 188 12.85 33.70 37.71
N GLU A 189 14.11 33.89 38.11
CA GLU A 189 14.49 34.09 39.50
C GLU A 189 13.86 35.41 39.99
N HIS A 190 12.93 35.30 40.92
CA HIS A 190 12.37 36.40 41.71
C HIS A 190 12.55 36.08 43.20
#